data_AF-A0A9E3RVV5-F1
#
_entry.id   AF-A0A9E3RVV5-F1
#
_cell.length_a   1.000
_cell.length_b   1.000
_cell.length_c   1.000
_cell.angle_alpha   90.00
_cell.angle_beta   90.00
_cell.angle_gamma   90.00
#
_symmetry.space_group_name_H-M   'P 1'
#
loop_
_entity.id
_entity.type
_entity.pdbx_description
1 polymer ?
#
loop_
_entity_poly.entity_id
_entity_poly.type
_entity_poly.pdbx_seq_one_letter_code
_entity_poly.pdbx_strand_id
1 'polypeptide(L)'
;MRKSIRVLGMVVLAAVMSVAGGYAVSGVHAQDAAVPQPALEPAMKTGQMMEAFFEGVHESLSAEMKAEPQTPKGWKTIKSSASAFAELSNLVMIHKEYDDMKTWYEMATVMKTTALDLAKAADEKNFAQATEKYKALVESCNACHKKFEPETGPVIEL
;
A
#
# COMPACT_ATOMS: atom_id res chain seq x y z
N MET A 1 30.03 46.39 57.72
CA MET A 1 29.36 46.71 59.00
C MET A 1 27.98 47.28 58.71
N ARG A 2 26.92 46.60 59.19
CA ARG A 2 25.64 47.13 59.73
C ARG A 2 24.99 48.35 59.04
N LYS A 3 23.80 48.17 58.44
CA LYS A 3 22.48 48.30 59.11
C LYS A 3 21.31 48.01 58.15
N SER A 4 20.37 47.23 58.66
CA SER A 4 19.02 46.95 58.16
C SER A 4 18.10 48.18 58.24
N ILE A 5 16.93 48.17 57.56
CA ILE A 5 15.57 48.39 58.13
C ILE A 5 14.48 48.60 57.04
N ARG A 6 13.50 47.68 57.06
CA ARG A 6 12.02 47.80 57.00
C ARG A 6 11.34 48.49 55.79
N VAL A 7 10.54 47.76 54.99
CA VAL A 7 9.11 47.34 55.14
C VAL A 7 8.13 48.38 54.59
N LEU A 8 7.18 47.85 53.79
CA LEU A 8 5.78 48.25 53.60
C LEU A 8 5.37 48.94 52.29
N GLY A 9 4.32 48.38 51.70
CA GLY A 9 3.38 49.03 50.80
C GLY A 9 3.48 48.48 49.38
N MET A 10 2.42 48.05 48.72
CA MET A 10 1.00 47.95 49.06
C MET A 10 0.39 47.08 47.96
N VAL A 11 -0.45 46.12 48.34
CA VAL A 11 -1.19 45.26 47.42
C VAL A 11 -2.24 46.12 46.70
N VAL A 12 -2.22 46.12 45.37
CA VAL A 12 -3.41 46.39 44.53
C VAL A 12 -3.37 45.40 43.37
N LEU A 13 -3.98 44.23 43.56
CA LEU A 13 -4.24 43.28 42.48
C LEU A 13 -5.63 43.63 41.90
N ALA A 14 -5.64 44.34 40.78
CA ALA A 14 -6.87 44.58 40.03
C ALA A 14 -7.22 43.30 39.25
N ALA A 15 -8.27 42.61 39.66
CA ALA A 15 -8.86 41.49 38.93
C ALA A 15 -9.67 42.03 37.74
N VAL A 16 -9.15 41.85 36.53
CA VAL A 16 -9.93 42.03 35.30
C VAL A 16 -10.53 40.69 34.92
N MET A 17 -11.81 40.49 35.23
CA MET A 17 -12.59 39.36 34.71
C MET A 17 -12.91 39.61 33.24
N SER A 18 -12.11 39.02 32.35
CA SER A 18 -12.46 38.91 30.93
C SER A 18 -13.44 37.74 30.76
N VAL A 19 -14.72 38.06 30.54
CA VAL A 19 -15.73 37.11 30.05
C VAL A 19 -15.40 36.77 28.60
N ALA A 20 -14.61 35.72 28.39
CA ALA A 20 -14.44 35.12 27.08
C ALA A 20 -15.70 34.30 26.76
N GLY A 21 -16.60 34.90 25.98
CA GLY A 21 -17.74 34.22 25.38
C GLY A 21 -17.24 33.13 24.44
N GLY A 22 -17.20 31.90 24.93
CA GLY A 22 -16.98 30.71 24.12
C GLY A 22 -18.19 30.47 23.23
N TYR A 23 -18.10 30.86 21.95
CA TYR A 23 -18.96 30.32 20.91
C TYR A 23 -18.58 28.84 20.74
N ALA A 24 -19.30 27.97 21.44
CA ALA A 24 -19.28 26.54 21.15
C ALA A 24 -19.97 26.35 19.79
N VAL A 25 -19.17 26.34 18.71
CA VAL A 25 -19.63 25.77 17.44
C VAL A 25 -19.69 24.26 17.66
N SER A 26 -20.86 23.78 18.06
CA SER A 26 -21.19 22.36 18.02
C SER A 26 -21.21 21.95 16.54
N GLY A 27 -20.04 21.55 16.03
CA GLY A 27 -19.91 20.88 14.75
C GLY A 27 -20.58 19.51 14.84
N VAL A 28 -21.90 19.48 14.66
CA VAL A 28 -22.61 18.27 14.29
C VAL A 28 -22.18 17.97 12.86
N HIS A 29 -21.07 17.25 12.71
CA HIS A 29 -20.81 16.55 11.46
C HIS A 29 -21.89 15.48 11.35
N ALA A 30 -22.91 15.75 10.55
CA ALA A 30 -23.81 14.71 10.08
C ALA A 30 -22.92 13.63 9.46
N GLN A 31 -22.91 12.45 10.08
CA GLN A 31 -22.24 11.29 9.54
C GLN A 31 -23.05 10.90 8.31
N ASP A 32 -22.59 11.30 7.13
CA ASP A 32 -23.26 10.95 5.87
C ASP A 32 -23.53 9.45 5.89
N ALA A 33 -24.81 9.08 5.74
CA ALA A 33 -25.19 7.68 5.67
C ALA A 33 -24.43 7.03 4.52
N ALA A 34 -23.69 5.96 4.82
CA ALA A 34 -22.93 5.24 3.80
C ALA A 34 -23.89 4.79 2.69
N VAL A 35 -23.65 5.27 1.46
CA VAL A 35 -24.39 4.81 0.28
C VAL A 35 -24.03 3.34 0.07
N PRO A 36 -25.01 2.41 0.04
CA PRO A 36 -24.73 1.00 -0.20
C PRO A 36 -23.98 0.83 -1.52
N GLN A 37 -22.76 0.28 -1.45
CA GLN A 37 -22.00 -0.07 -2.63
C GLN A 37 -22.41 -1.47 -3.09
N PRO A 38 -22.61 -1.70 -4.40
CA PRO A 38 -22.83 -3.05 -4.90
C PRO A 38 -21.61 -3.93 -4.60
N ALA A 39 -21.86 -5.21 -4.33
CA ALA A 39 -20.78 -6.18 -4.25
C ALA A 39 -20.06 -6.26 -5.60
N LEU A 40 -18.72 -6.31 -5.56
CA LEU A 40 -17.92 -6.57 -6.76
C LEU A 40 -17.99 -8.06 -7.08
N GLU A 41 -18.32 -8.38 -8.33
CA GLU A 41 -18.35 -9.74 -8.85
C GLU A 41 -17.27 -9.88 -9.93
N PRO A 42 -16.52 -11.00 -9.96
CA PRO A 42 -15.56 -11.28 -11.02
C PRO A 42 -16.20 -11.27 -12.41
N ALA A 43 -15.54 -10.65 -13.38
CA ALA A 43 -15.97 -10.66 -14.78
C ALA A 43 -15.62 -11.98 -15.51
N MET A 44 -14.68 -12.76 -14.96
CA MET A 44 -14.19 -14.03 -15.51
C MET A 44 -13.67 -14.93 -14.38
N LYS A 45 -13.33 -16.19 -14.67
CA LYS A 45 -12.71 -17.11 -13.69
C LYS A 45 -11.27 -16.70 -13.38
N THR A 46 -10.73 -17.05 -12.20
CA THR A 46 -9.34 -16.72 -11.84
C THR A 46 -8.34 -17.17 -12.89
N GLY A 47 -8.41 -18.43 -13.35
CA GLY A 47 -7.49 -18.94 -14.37
C GLY A 47 -7.49 -18.11 -15.66
N GLN A 48 -8.68 -17.66 -16.10
CA GLN A 48 -8.80 -16.80 -17.28
C GLN A 48 -8.24 -15.40 -17.04
N MET A 49 -8.43 -14.85 -15.84
CA MET A 49 -7.84 -13.57 -15.44
C MET A 49 -6.31 -13.66 -15.36
N MET A 50 -5.77 -14.77 -14.84
CA MET A 50 -4.33 -15.01 -14.80
C MET A 50 -3.76 -15.04 -16.23
N GLU A 51 -4.34 -15.83 -17.12
CA GLU A 51 -3.92 -15.89 -18.54
C GLU A 51 -4.04 -14.53 -19.24
N ALA A 52 -5.20 -13.86 -19.11
CA ALA A 52 -5.47 -12.63 -19.85
C ALA A 52 -4.63 -11.42 -19.40
N PHE A 53 -4.26 -11.37 -18.12
CA PHE A 53 -3.64 -10.16 -17.55
C PHE A 53 -2.29 -10.42 -16.88
N PHE A 54 -2.10 -11.52 -16.15
CA PHE A 54 -0.85 -11.75 -15.44
C PHE A 54 0.27 -12.17 -16.38
N GLU A 55 0.00 -13.01 -17.38
CA GLU A 55 1.03 -13.55 -18.28
C GLU A 55 1.81 -12.44 -19.01
N GLY A 56 1.11 -11.55 -19.73
CA GLY A 56 1.78 -10.46 -20.46
C GLY A 56 2.50 -9.45 -19.55
N VAL A 57 1.97 -9.20 -18.34
CA VAL A 57 2.63 -8.32 -17.37
C VAL A 57 3.89 -8.99 -16.80
N HIS A 58 3.83 -10.30 -16.55
CA HIS A 58 4.97 -11.11 -16.10
C HIS A 58 6.08 -11.16 -17.16
N GLU A 59 5.75 -11.44 -18.42
CA GLU A 59 6.72 -11.47 -19.52
C GLU A 59 7.45 -10.13 -19.67
N SER A 60 6.69 -9.03 -19.68
CA SER A 60 7.23 -7.67 -19.76
C SER A 60 8.16 -7.35 -18.59
N LEU A 61 7.74 -7.69 -17.35
CA LEU A 61 8.53 -7.43 -16.16
C LEU A 61 9.81 -8.28 -16.11
N SER A 62 9.69 -9.59 -16.34
CA SER A 62 10.81 -10.54 -16.29
C SER A 62 11.88 -10.18 -17.32
N ALA A 63 11.50 -9.76 -18.53
CA ALA A 63 12.44 -9.32 -19.55
C ALA A 63 13.31 -8.14 -19.10
N GLU A 64 12.72 -7.15 -18.43
CA GLU A 64 13.43 -5.95 -17.95
C GLU A 64 14.25 -6.21 -16.68
N MET A 65 13.90 -7.24 -15.90
CA MET A 65 14.63 -7.58 -14.68
C MET A 65 15.92 -8.40 -14.91
N LYS A 66 16.18 -8.84 -16.15
CA LYS A 66 17.40 -9.62 -16.52
C LYS A 66 18.70 -8.81 -16.41
N ALA A 67 18.63 -7.49 -16.52
CA ALA A 67 19.79 -6.61 -16.40
C ALA A 67 19.35 -5.21 -16.00
N GLU A 68 20.27 -4.42 -15.43
CA GLU A 68 19.96 -3.05 -15.03
C GLU A 68 19.50 -2.21 -16.24
N PRO A 69 18.31 -1.57 -16.18
CA PRO A 69 17.84 -0.78 -17.30
C PRO A 69 18.73 0.43 -17.58
N GLN A 70 19.27 0.47 -18.80
CA GLN A 70 20.11 1.58 -19.26
C GLN A 70 19.30 2.76 -19.81
N THR A 71 17.97 2.64 -19.87
CA THR A 71 17.09 3.65 -20.45
C THR A 71 15.96 4.03 -19.51
N PRO A 72 15.45 5.29 -19.59
CA PRO A 72 14.24 5.67 -18.86
C PRO A 72 13.02 4.80 -19.20
N LYS A 73 12.98 4.25 -20.42
CA LYS A 73 11.91 3.36 -20.86
C LYS A 73 11.90 2.06 -20.06
N GLY A 74 13.04 1.41 -19.84
CA GLY A 74 13.10 0.16 -19.08
C GLY A 74 12.70 0.34 -17.62
N TRP A 75 13.17 1.41 -16.97
CA TRP A 75 12.70 1.78 -15.62
C TRP A 75 11.19 2.02 -15.56
N LYS A 76 10.64 2.71 -16.56
CA LYS A 76 9.19 2.90 -16.68
C LYS A 76 8.47 1.56 -16.86
N THR A 77 9.01 0.64 -17.66
CA THR A 77 8.43 -0.71 -17.85
C THR A 77 8.34 -1.42 -16.51
N ILE A 78 9.46 -1.54 -15.76
CA ILE A 78 9.47 -2.20 -14.43
C ILE A 78 8.43 -1.59 -13.50
N LYS A 79 8.44 -0.25 -13.36
CA LYS A 79 7.48 0.45 -12.49
C LYS A 79 6.02 0.17 -12.89
N SER A 80 5.72 0.26 -14.18
CA SER A 80 4.36 0.08 -14.70
C SER A 80 3.87 -1.36 -14.56
N SER A 81 4.71 -2.35 -14.86
CA SER A 81 4.36 -3.77 -14.72
C SER A 81 4.18 -4.14 -13.25
N ALA A 82 5.06 -3.67 -12.36
CA ALA A 82 4.93 -3.87 -10.93
C ALA A 82 3.64 -3.22 -10.38
N SER A 83 3.31 -2.01 -10.84
CA SER A 83 2.04 -1.35 -10.46
C SER A 83 0.83 -2.13 -10.99
N ALA A 84 0.91 -2.71 -12.19
CA ALA A 84 -0.14 -3.58 -12.72
C ALA A 84 -0.33 -4.82 -11.83
N PHE A 85 0.74 -5.49 -11.38
CA PHE A 85 0.63 -6.59 -10.41
C PHE A 85 -0.08 -6.19 -9.12
N ALA A 86 0.17 -4.98 -8.60
CA ALA A 86 -0.52 -4.48 -7.42
C ALA A 86 -2.04 -4.36 -7.63
N GLU A 87 -2.48 -3.88 -8.79
CA GLU A 87 -3.91 -3.81 -9.13
C GLU A 87 -4.51 -5.17 -9.45
N LEU A 88 -3.77 -6.02 -10.15
CA LEU A 88 -4.18 -7.41 -10.40
C LEU A 88 -4.34 -8.19 -9.09
N SER A 89 -3.55 -7.87 -8.05
CA SER A 89 -3.75 -8.42 -6.71
C SER A 89 -5.09 -7.99 -6.10
N ASN A 90 -5.58 -6.79 -6.40
CA ASN A 90 -6.92 -6.37 -6.00
C ASN A 90 -7.99 -7.19 -6.73
N LEU A 91 -7.80 -7.47 -8.03
CA LEU A 91 -8.71 -8.33 -8.78
C LEU A 91 -8.76 -9.74 -8.19
N VAL A 92 -7.60 -10.33 -7.85
CA VAL A 92 -7.52 -11.63 -7.16
C VAL A 92 -8.39 -11.65 -5.89
N MET A 93 -8.41 -10.57 -5.10
CA MET A 93 -9.23 -10.48 -3.89
C MET A 93 -10.74 -10.37 -4.16
N ILE A 94 -11.17 -10.02 -5.38
CA ILE A 94 -12.59 -10.03 -5.75
C ILE A 94 -13.06 -11.47 -6.01
N HIS A 95 -12.16 -12.36 -6.42
CA HIS A 95 -12.48 -13.75 -6.69
C HIS A 95 -12.67 -14.54 -5.39
N LYS A 96 -13.80 -15.24 -5.28
CA LYS A 96 -14.19 -16.05 -4.11
C LYS A 96 -14.27 -17.53 -4.50
N GLU A 97 -13.12 -18.13 -4.78
CA GLU A 97 -13.07 -19.45 -5.41
C GLU A 97 -12.67 -20.58 -4.46
N TYR A 98 -12.20 -20.28 -3.25
CA TYR A 98 -11.65 -21.26 -2.32
C TYR A 98 -12.32 -21.19 -0.95
N ASP A 99 -12.34 -22.32 -0.24
CA ASP A 99 -12.88 -22.36 1.14
C ASP A 99 -12.02 -21.54 2.12
N ASP A 100 -10.70 -21.51 1.89
CA ASP A 100 -9.73 -20.80 2.71
C ASP A 100 -9.54 -19.34 2.24
N MET A 101 -10.63 -18.57 2.25
CA MET A 101 -10.62 -17.17 1.79
C MET A 101 -9.71 -16.27 2.63
N LYS A 102 -9.49 -16.61 3.90
CA LYS A 102 -8.58 -15.84 4.77
C LYS A 102 -7.15 -15.90 4.22
N THR A 103 -6.63 -17.11 3.98
CA THR A 103 -5.28 -17.26 3.43
C THR A 103 -5.18 -16.73 2.00
N TRP A 104 -6.24 -16.87 1.19
CA TRP A 104 -6.31 -16.26 -0.13
C TRP A 104 -6.08 -14.73 -0.08
N TYR A 105 -6.82 -14.02 0.78
CA TYR A 105 -6.68 -12.57 0.94
C TYR A 105 -5.32 -12.15 1.51
N GLU A 106 -4.79 -12.90 2.47
CA GLU A 106 -3.47 -12.64 3.04
C GLU A 106 -2.37 -12.75 1.97
N MET A 107 -2.39 -13.83 1.17
CA MET A 107 -1.41 -14.03 0.10
C MET A 107 -1.54 -12.99 -1.01
N ALA A 108 -2.77 -12.65 -1.43
CA ALA A 108 -2.99 -11.58 -2.41
C ALA A 108 -2.52 -10.21 -1.88
N THR A 109 -2.67 -9.94 -0.58
CA THR A 109 -2.17 -8.72 0.05
C THR A 109 -0.64 -8.66 0.07
N VAL A 110 0.03 -9.79 0.32
CA VAL A 110 1.49 -9.89 0.24
C VAL A 110 1.97 -9.63 -1.19
N MET A 111 1.31 -10.22 -2.20
CA MET A 111 1.61 -9.96 -3.62
C MET A 111 1.46 -8.48 -3.96
N LYS A 112 0.37 -7.83 -3.52
CA LYS A 112 0.18 -6.39 -3.71
C LYS A 112 1.31 -5.57 -3.10
N THR A 113 1.69 -5.89 -1.87
CA THR A 113 2.68 -5.12 -1.12
C THR A 113 4.07 -5.23 -1.76
N THR A 114 4.50 -6.45 -2.11
CA THR A 114 5.78 -6.67 -2.78
C THR A 114 5.83 -6.03 -4.18
N ALA A 115 4.72 -6.04 -4.91
CA ALA A 115 4.59 -5.36 -6.19
C ALA A 115 4.72 -3.82 -6.05
N LEU A 116 4.11 -3.22 -5.03
CA LEU A 116 4.26 -1.79 -4.73
C LEU A 116 5.69 -1.43 -4.32
N ASP A 117 6.35 -2.27 -3.51
CA ASP A 117 7.76 -2.08 -3.14
C ASP A 117 8.69 -2.13 -4.35
N LEU A 118 8.44 -3.04 -5.30
CA LEU A 118 9.16 -3.11 -6.57
C LEU A 118 8.92 -1.85 -7.41
N ALA A 119 7.67 -1.40 -7.53
CA ALA A 119 7.33 -0.20 -8.28
C ALA A 119 8.05 1.04 -7.70
N LYS A 120 8.17 1.12 -6.37
CA LYS A 120 8.91 2.18 -5.69
C LYS A 120 10.42 2.09 -5.97
N ALA A 121 11.02 0.91 -5.85
CA ALA A 121 12.45 0.71 -6.15
C ALA A 121 12.80 1.10 -7.60
N ALA A 122 11.89 0.80 -8.54
CA ALA A 122 12.04 1.17 -9.94
C ALA A 122 11.91 2.70 -10.17
N ASP A 123 11.02 3.37 -9.45
CA ASP A 123 10.89 4.83 -9.48
C ASP A 123 12.16 5.53 -8.99
N GLU A 124 12.78 4.96 -7.94
CA GLU A 124 14.06 5.39 -7.38
C GLU A 124 15.28 4.96 -8.22
N LYS A 125 15.05 4.17 -9.29
CA LYS A 125 16.09 3.58 -10.15
C LYS A 125 17.15 2.80 -9.38
N ASN A 126 16.74 2.10 -8.32
CA ASN A 126 17.62 1.30 -7.48
C ASN A 126 17.57 -0.16 -7.93
N PHE A 127 18.49 -0.58 -8.81
CA PHE A 127 18.42 -1.91 -9.41
C PHE A 127 18.64 -3.05 -8.42
N ALA A 128 19.52 -2.84 -7.43
CA ALA A 128 19.75 -3.82 -6.38
C ALA A 128 18.48 -4.06 -5.56
N GLN A 129 17.81 -2.98 -5.14
CA GLN A 129 16.54 -3.09 -4.43
C GLN A 129 15.42 -3.63 -5.32
N ALA A 130 15.34 -3.21 -6.59
CA ALA A 130 14.36 -3.73 -7.54
C ALA A 130 14.53 -5.25 -7.72
N THR A 131 15.77 -5.74 -7.83
CA THR A 131 16.06 -7.18 -7.92
C THR A 131 15.60 -7.94 -6.69
N GLU A 132 15.85 -7.41 -5.49
CA GLU A 132 15.36 -8.00 -4.24
C GLU A 132 13.82 -8.06 -4.20
N LYS A 133 13.15 -6.95 -4.55
CA LYS A 133 11.68 -6.88 -4.53
C LYS A 133 11.02 -7.70 -5.62
N TYR A 134 11.67 -7.85 -6.78
CA TYR A 134 11.21 -8.75 -7.82
C TYR A 134 11.26 -10.22 -7.38
N LYS A 135 12.34 -10.66 -6.72
CA LYS A 135 12.39 -12.01 -6.13
C LYS A 135 11.28 -12.22 -5.11
N ALA A 136 11.06 -11.26 -4.22
CA ALA A 136 9.99 -11.32 -3.23
C ALA A 136 8.59 -11.37 -3.87
N LEU A 137 8.37 -10.64 -4.97
CA LEU A 137 7.14 -10.71 -5.75
C LEU A 137 6.94 -12.11 -6.33
N VAL A 138 7.94 -12.69 -6.99
CA VAL A 138 7.82 -14.04 -7.56
C VAL A 138 7.63 -15.11 -6.48
N GLU A 139 8.33 -14.98 -5.34
CA GLU A 139 8.12 -15.84 -4.17
C GLU A 139 6.68 -15.75 -3.65
N SER A 140 6.07 -14.56 -3.64
CA SER A 140 4.67 -14.39 -3.26
C SER A 140 3.69 -15.07 -4.23
N CYS A 141 3.97 -15.03 -5.54
CA CYS A 141 3.22 -15.77 -6.54
C CYS A 141 3.30 -17.27 -6.23
N ASN A 142 4.52 -17.79 -6.08
CA ASN A 142 4.75 -19.22 -5.84
C ASN A 142 4.14 -19.73 -4.52
N ALA A 143 4.13 -18.90 -3.47
CA ALA A 143 3.46 -19.25 -2.21
C ALA A 143 1.95 -19.46 -2.40
N CYS A 144 1.30 -18.60 -3.19
CA CYS A 144 -0.12 -18.72 -3.52
C CYS A 144 -0.38 -19.96 -4.39
N HIS A 145 0.35 -20.10 -5.49
CA HIS A 145 0.21 -21.24 -6.41
C HIS A 145 0.43 -22.57 -5.69
N LYS A 146 1.46 -22.71 -4.85
CA LYS A 146 1.69 -23.93 -4.07
C LYS A 146 0.50 -24.35 -3.20
N LYS A 147 -0.30 -23.40 -2.71
CA LYS A 147 -1.44 -23.65 -1.83
C LYS A 147 -2.73 -23.93 -2.62
N PHE A 148 -2.95 -23.23 -3.72
CA PHE A 148 -4.24 -23.22 -4.43
C PHE A 148 -4.18 -23.85 -5.82
N GLU A 149 -3.07 -23.71 -6.54
CA GLU A 149 -2.88 -24.16 -7.93
C GLU A 149 -1.42 -24.64 -8.18
N PRO A 150 -0.99 -25.80 -7.61
CA PRO A 150 0.44 -26.16 -7.49
C PRO A 150 1.20 -26.30 -8.80
N GLU A 151 0.52 -26.60 -9.90
CA GLU A 151 1.13 -26.89 -11.20
C GLU A 151 1.36 -25.63 -12.06
N THR A 152 1.01 -24.44 -11.57
CA THR A 152 0.97 -23.20 -12.39
C THR A 152 1.83 -22.04 -11.86
N GLY A 153 2.71 -22.29 -10.89
CA GLY A 153 3.57 -21.24 -10.32
C GLY A 153 4.69 -20.76 -11.26
N PRO A 154 5.05 -19.46 -11.26
CA PRO A 154 6.11 -18.91 -12.12
C PRO A 154 7.53 -19.32 -11.67
N VAL A 155 8.43 -19.51 -12.66
CA VAL A 155 9.87 -19.76 -12.42
C VAL A 155 10.65 -18.44 -12.50
N ILE A 156 11.59 -18.24 -11.58
CA ILE A 156 12.51 -17.09 -11.63
C ILE A 156 13.58 -17.36 -12.69
N GLU A 157 13.61 -16.55 -13.75
CA GLU A 157 14.73 -16.46 -14.69
C GLU A 157 15.45 -15.12 -14.50
N LEU A 158 16.51 -15.12 -13.68
CA LEU A 158 17.38 -13.96 -13.44
C LEU A 158 18.74 -14.15 -14.08
#